data_AF-A0A1T4MPB3-F1
#
_entry.id   AF-A0A1T4MPB3-F1
#
_cell.length_a   1.000
_cell.length_b   1.000
_cell.length_c   1.000
_cell.angle_alpha   90.00
_cell.angle_beta   90.00
_cell.angle_gamma   90.00
#
_symmetry.space_group_name_H-M   'P 1'
#
loop_
_entity.id
_entity.type
_entity.pdbx_description
1 polymer ?
#
loop_
_entity_poly.entity_id
_entity_poly.type
_entity_poly.pdbx_seq_one_letter_code
_entity_poly.pdbx_strand_id
1 'polypeptide(L)'
;MSTTKFLAGAIAGLTTGIIIGMLTAPESGDNTRKRIRHTADDWRNKINGMVNRGGEDLSDLKEVFEKEIDGLQEDTRERVLRLINKAQGKYNRFKKEALS
;
A
#
# COMPACT_ATOMS: atom_id res chain seq x y z
N MET A 1 -22.39 -3.00 -9.09
CA MET A 1 -23.10 -2.18 -8.08
C MET A 1 -22.95 -2.67 -6.62
N SER A 2 -22.36 -3.86 -6.36
CA SER A 2 -22.22 -4.42 -5.00
C SER A 2 -20.94 -3.95 -4.26
N THR A 3 -19.80 -3.89 -4.96
CA THR A 3 -18.50 -3.48 -4.40
C THR A 3 -18.47 -2.05 -3.88
N THR A 4 -19.12 -1.10 -4.56
CA THR A 4 -19.20 0.29 -4.11
C THR A 4 -19.98 0.44 -2.79
N LYS A 5 -21.06 -0.33 -2.61
CA LYS A 5 -21.87 -0.30 -1.39
C LYS A 5 -21.15 -0.95 -0.21
N PHE A 6 -20.45 -2.06 -0.46
CA PHE A 6 -19.61 -2.70 0.55
C PHE A 6 -18.44 -1.79 0.97
N LEU A 7 -17.76 -1.16 0.02
CA LEU A 7 -16.68 -0.21 0.30
C LEU A 7 -17.20 1.02 1.08
N ALA A 8 -18.34 1.57 0.68
CA ALA A 8 -18.97 2.67 1.39
C ALA A 8 -19.37 2.29 2.82
N GLY A 9 -19.93 1.09 3.02
CA GLY A 9 -20.27 0.55 4.33
C GLY A 9 -19.04 0.30 5.22
N ALA A 10 -17.94 -0.19 4.64
CA ALA A 10 -16.68 -0.38 5.35
C ALA A 10 -16.06 0.96 5.80
N ILE A 11 -16.05 1.96 4.92
CA ILE A 11 -15.55 3.30 5.26
C ILE A 11 -16.42 3.95 6.36
N ALA A 12 -17.74 3.88 6.22
CA ALA A 12 -18.66 4.39 7.23
C ALA A 12 -18.52 3.65 8.57
N GLY A 13 -18.36 2.33 8.55
CA GLY A 13 -18.13 1.53 9.76
C GLY A 13 -16.82 1.87 10.47
N LEU A 14 -15.73 2.09 9.72
CA LEU A 14 -14.45 2.49 10.28
C LEU A 14 -14.51 3.88 10.92
N THR A 15 -15.13 4.87 10.26
CA THR A 15 -15.24 6.22 10.81
C THR A 15 -16.13 6.25 12.05
N THR A 16 -17.29 5.58 12.01
CA THR A 16 -18.16 5.44 13.19
C THR A 16 -17.45 4.68 14.32
N GLY A 17 -16.67 3.63 14.01
CA GLY A 17 -15.90 2.89 15.00
C GLY A 17 -14.82 3.72 15.70
N ILE A 18 -14.11 4.58 14.97
CA ILE A 18 -13.12 5.51 15.55
C ILE A 18 -13.80 6.52 16.47
N ILE A 19 -14.96 7.07 16.05
CA ILE A 19 -15.72 8.03 16.86
C ILE A 19 -16.21 7.38 18.15
N ILE A 20 -16.84 6.19 18.07
CA ILE A 20 -17.32 5.46 19.24
C ILE A 20 -16.15 5.08 20.17
N GLY A 21 -15.03 4.59 19.62
CA GLY A 21 -13.84 4.26 20.40
C GLY A 21 -13.24 5.47 21.11
N MET A 22 -13.18 6.62 20.42
CA MET A 22 -12.71 7.89 20.98
C MET A 22 -13.65 8.48 22.03
N LEU A 23 -14.98 8.29 21.89
CA LEU A 23 -15.96 8.69 22.90
C LEU A 23 -15.95 7.77 24.14
N THR A 24 -15.69 6.47 23.93
CA THR A 24 -15.66 5.47 25.00
C THR A 24 -14.39 5.56 25.84
N ALA A 25 -13.26 5.93 25.24
CA ALA A 25 -11.98 6.13 25.91
C ALA A 25 -11.37 7.49 25.55
N PRO A 26 -11.81 8.59 26.20
CA PRO A 26 -11.24 9.91 25.97
C PRO A 26 -9.87 10.02 26.65
N GLU A 27 -8.83 10.16 25.85
CA GLU A 27 -7.51 10.58 26.34
C GLU A 27 -7.44 12.10 26.48
N SER A 28 -6.57 12.58 27.38
CA SER A 28 -6.28 14.00 27.50
C SER A 28 -5.70 14.56 26.19
N GLY A 29 -6.18 15.71 25.72
CA GLY A 29 -5.81 16.25 24.40
C GLY A 29 -4.32 16.55 24.18
N ASP A 30 -3.51 16.66 25.24
CA ASP A 30 -2.05 16.70 25.14
C ASP A 30 -1.46 15.33 24.74
N ASN A 31 -1.91 14.25 25.39
CA ASN A 31 -1.53 12.87 25.08
C ASN A 31 -2.03 12.42 23.71
N THR A 32 -3.24 12.80 23.31
CA THR A 32 -3.79 12.48 21.98
C THR A 32 -2.92 13.05 20.87
N ARG A 33 -2.48 14.32 21.00
CA ARG A 33 -1.59 14.94 20.00
C ARG A 33 -0.21 14.29 19.95
N LYS A 34 0.35 13.92 21.11
CA LYS A 34 1.62 13.18 21.18
C LYS A 34 1.49 11.79 20.53
N ARG A 35 0.44 11.04 20.85
CA ARG A 35 0.18 9.71 20.27
C ARG A 35 -0.08 9.76 18.77
N ILE A 36 -0.85 10.73 18.28
CA ILE A 36 -1.05 10.91 16.83
C ILE A 36 0.27 11.17 16.13
N ARG A 37 1.13 12.05 16.67
CA ARG A 37 2.46 12.32 16.08
C ARG A 37 3.33 11.07 16.04
N HIS A 38 3.46 10.35 17.17
CA HIS A 38 4.24 9.12 17.22
C HIS A 38 3.70 8.05 16.27
N THR A 39 2.38 7.82 16.29
CA THR A 39 1.74 6.83 15.42
C THR A 39 1.91 7.20 13.95
N ALA A 40 1.79 8.49 13.60
CA ALA A 40 1.99 8.96 12.25
C ALA A 40 3.45 8.78 11.79
N ASP A 41 4.42 9.04 12.65
CA ASP A 41 5.84 8.84 12.35
C ASP A 41 6.17 7.35 12.17
N ASP A 42 5.69 6.49 13.06
CA ASP A 42 5.85 5.04 12.97
C ASP A 42 5.22 4.48 11.68
N TRP A 43 4.02 4.95 11.35
CA TRP A 43 3.33 4.57 10.10
C TRP A 43 4.10 5.06 8.88
N ARG A 44 4.60 6.29 8.90
CA ARG A 44 5.42 6.83 7.81
C ARG A 44 6.66 5.99 7.60
N ASN A 45 7.38 5.64 8.67
CA ASN A 45 8.57 4.80 8.59
C ASN A 45 8.25 3.39 8.07
N LYS A 46 7.15 2.80 8.54
CA LYS A 46 6.71 1.46 8.12
C LYS A 46 6.23 1.44 6.66
N ILE A 47 5.53 2.47 6.21
CA ILE A 47 5.10 2.64 4.82
C ILE A 47 6.34 2.85 3.93
N ASN A 48 7.28 3.70 4.32
CA ASN A 48 8.52 3.90 3.57
C ASN A 48 9.33 2.61 3.42
N GLY A 49 9.33 1.75 4.44
CA GLY A 49 9.98 0.44 4.39
C GLY A 49 9.20 -0.64 3.62
N MET A 50 7.90 -0.47 3.36
CA MET A 50 7.06 -1.37 2.52
C MET A 50 6.99 -0.91 1.05
N VAL A 51 6.97 0.40 0.83
CA VAL A 51 7.68 1.04 -0.30
C VAL A 51 9.17 0.64 -0.15
N ASN A 52 10.19 1.07 -0.89
CA ASN A 52 11.51 0.38 -0.89
C ASN A 52 11.46 -1.14 -1.19
N ARG A 53 11.14 -2.02 -0.23
CA ARG A 53 11.04 -3.48 -0.39
C ARG A 53 10.13 -3.91 -1.54
N GLY A 54 8.93 -3.32 -1.65
CA GLY A 54 8.02 -3.66 -2.75
C GLY A 54 8.56 -3.35 -4.15
N GLY A 55 9.57 -2.48 -4.27
CA GLY A 55 10.22 -2.18 -5.54
C GLY A 55 11.31 -3.18 -5.88
N GLU A 56 12.03 -3.66 -4.86
CA GLU A 56 13.00 -4.75 -4.95
C GLU A 56 12.27 -6.05 -5.32
N ASP A 57 11.19 -6.41 -4.61
CA ASP A 57 10.37 -7.59 -4.89
C ASP A 57 9.80 -7.59 -6.32
N LEU A 58 9.39 -6.43 -6.85
CA LEU A 58 8.91 -6.28 -8.22
C LEU A 58 10.04 -6.45 -9.26
N SER A 59 11.25 -6.02 -8.92
CA SER A 59 12.43 -6.19 -9.77
C SER A 59 12.86 -7.65 -9.83
N ASP A 60 12.87 -8.33 -8.68
CA ASP A 60 13.21 -9.75 -8.59
C ASP A 60 12.17 -10.61 -9.33
N LEU A 61 10.88 -10.29 -9.17
CA LEU A 61 9.81 -10.96 -9.91
C LEU A 61 9.95 -10.79 -11.42
N LYS A 62 10.37 -9.60 -11.88
CA LYS A 62 10.66 -9.36 -13.30
C LYS A 62 11.79 -10.25 -13.77
N GLU A 63 12.89 -10.33 -13.02
CA GLU A 63 14.08 -11.09 -13.40
C GLU A 63 13.79 -12.59 -13.49
N VAL A 64 13.06 -13.15 -12.51
CA VAL A 64 12.62 -14.56 -12.53
C VAL A 64 11.71 -14.83 -13.74
N PHE A 65 10.77 -13.93 -14.05
CA PHE A 65 9.89 -14.07 -15.21
C PHE A 65 10.61 -13.92 -16.55
N GLU A 66 11.67 -13.11 -16.63
CA GLU A 66 12.48 -12.95 -17.85
C GLU A 66 13.40 -14.16 -18.05
N LYS A 67 14.09 -14.62 -17.00
CA LYS A 67 15.17 -15.62 -17.11
C LYS A 67 14.74 -17.06 -16.92
N GLU A 68 13.80 -17.32 -16.02
CA GLU A 68 13.67 -18.66 -15.41
C GLU A 68 12.42 -19.40 -15.85
N ILE A 69 11.41 -18.68 -16.35
CA ILE A 69 10.20 -19.31 -16.84
C ILE A 69 10.40 -19.77 -18.28
N ASP A 70 10.97 -20.96 -18.44
CA ASP A 70 11.02 -21.64 -19.73
C ASP A 70 9.77 -22.52 -19.88
N GLY A 71 8.97 -22.28 -20.94
CA GLY A 71 7.73 -23.04 -21.22
C GLY A 71 6.40 -22.26 -21.09
N LEU A 72 6.40 -20.98 -20.71
CA LEU A 72 5.22 -20.13 -20.88
C LEU A 72 5.12 -19.63 -22.32
N GLN A 73 3.91 -19.62 -22.87
CA GLN A 73 3.63 -19.05 -24.18
C GLN A 73 4.09 -17.58 -24.22
N GLU A 74 4.75 -17.20 -25.32
CA GLU A 74 5.41 -15.90 -25.50
C GLU A 74 4.46 -14.72 -25.23
N ASP A 75 3.21 -14.82 -25.69
CA ASP A 75 2.15 -13.84 -25.46
C ASP A 75 1.84 -13.62 -23.97
N THR A 76 1.83 -14.70 -23.19
CA THR A 76 1.55 -14.67 -21.75
C THR A 76 2.73 -14.06 -21.00
N ARG A 77 3.95 -14.47 -21.35
CA ARG A 77 5.17 -13.88 -20.82
C ARG A 77 5.17 -12.37 -21.06
N GLU A 78 4.92 -11.94 -22.29
CA GLU A 78 4.95 -10.52 -22.65
C GLU A 78 3.84 -9.72 -21.94
N ARG A 79 2.64 -10.29 -21.77
CA ARG A 79 1.56 -9.67 -20.97
C ARG A 79 1.97 -9.49 -19.51
N VAL A 80 2.56 -10.51 -18.90
CA VAL A 80 3.01 -10.45 -17.49
C VAL A 80 4.15 -9.46 -17.34
N LEU A 81 5.16 -9.47 -18.22
CA LEU A 81 6.26 -8.50 -18.20
C LEU A 81 5.77 -7.06 -18.38
N ARG A 82 4.78 -6.82 -19.24
CA ARG A 82 4.15 -5.49 -19.38
C ARG A 82 3.45 -5.05 -18.10
N LEU A 83 2.77 -5.96 -17.39
CA LEU A 83 2.11 -5.65 -16.12
C LEU A 83 3.13 -5.35 -15.03
N ILE A 84 4.19 -6.16 -14.92
CA ILE A 84 5.27 -5.95 -13.94
C ILE A 84 5.98 -4.61 -14.21
N ASN A 85 6.35 -4.30 -15.46
CA ASN A 85 6.97 -3.02 -15.81
C ASN A 85 6.02 -1.82 -15.54
N LYS A 86 4.71 -1.96 -15.82
CA LYS A 86 3.72 -0.91 -15.49
C LYS A 86 3.59 -0.72 -13.97
N ALA A 87 3.59 -1.80 -13.20
CA ALA A 87 3.56 -1.77 -11.74
C ALA A 87 4.82 -1.10 -11.19
N GLN A 88 6.00 -1.51 -11.64
CA GLN A 88 7.30 -0.93 -11.26
C GLN A 88 7.35 0.57 -11.61
N GLY A 89 6.90 0.98 -12.79
CA GLY A 89 6.87 2.38 -13.20
C GLY A 89 5.90 3.24 -12.37
N LYS A 90 4.74 2.70 -12.00
CA LYS A 90 3.80 3.37 -11.08
C LYS A 90 4.36 3.46 -9.68
N TYR A 91 4.98 2.39 -9.18
CA TYR A 91 5.61 2.33 -7.88
C TYR A 91 6.77 3.32 -7.76
N ASN A 92 7.65 3.39 -8.75
CA ASN A 92 8.76 4.34 -8.76
C ASN A 92 8.30 5.80 -8.82
N ARG A 93 7.21 6.09 -9.56
CA ARG A 93 6.59 7.42 -9.53
C ARG A 93 6.01 7.74 -8.15
N PHE A 94 5.24 6.82 -7.57
CA PHE A 94 4.67 6.99 -6.24
C PHE A 94 5.76 7.18 -5.18
N LYS A 95 6.84 6.38 -5.23
CA LYS A 95 8.02 6.53 -4.35
C LYS A 95 8.66 7.90 -4.54
N LYS A 96 8.86 8.37 -5.78
CA LYS A 96 9.46 9.67 -6.07
C LYS A 96 8.57 10.83 -5.61
N GLU A 97 7.27 10.69 -5.71
CA GLU A 97 6.28 11.69 -5.28
C GLU A 97 6.08 11.70 -3.75
N ALA A 98 6.20 10.55 -3.09
CA ALA A 98 6.08 10.43 -1.63
C ALA A 98 7.39 10.74 -0.88
N LEU A 99 8.55 10.65 -1.54
CA LEU A 99 9.87 10.97 -0.98
C LEU A 99 10.42 12.34 -1.45
N SER A 100 9.76 13.00 -2.41
CA SER A 100 10.01 14.41 -2.76
C SER A 100 9.30 15.35 -1.78
#